data_AF-A0A4P5Z7Y4-F1
#
_entry.id   AF-A0A4P5Z7Y4-F1
#
_cell.length_a   1.000
_cell.length_b   1.000
_cell.length_c   1.000
_cell.angle_alpha   90.00
_cell.angle_beta   90.00
_cell.angle_gamma   90.00
#
_symmetry.space_group_name_H-M   'P 1'
#
loop_
_entity.id
_entity.type
_entity.pdbx_description
1 polymer ?
#
loop_
_entity_poly.entity_id
_entity_poly.type
_entity_poly.pdbx_seq_one_letter_code
_entity_poly.pdbx_strand_id
1 'polypeptide(L)'
;MNCIAHSLRPANLRALWLHARRAVRHWSRRALSVGGVAVSLGLICSAGTAPAAAATLEELRADPKLTPERFIQQFADFKFSLGRSVRKPEAFLSARAGDCDDFATLAADVLRQKGYTPRLVAVFMPHAVHVVCYVAETKSYLDFNRRAQAAPLVSSNGELANIAASVAKSFRADWRSVSEFTFRNGTRSFVKSEFH
;
A
#
# COMPACT_ATOMS: atom_id res chain seq x y z
N MET A 1 -13.60 -43.19 -11.02
CA MET A 1 -12.44 -42.85 -10.17
C MET A 1 -12.63 -41.44 -9.67
N ASN A 2 -12.90 -41.32 -8.37
CA ASN A 2 -13.19 -40.06 -7.67
C ASN A 2 -11.90 -39.26 -7.47
N CYS A 3 -11.91 -37.98 -7.86
CA CYS A 3 -10.99 -36.99 -7.30
C CYS A 3 -11.83 -35.90 -6.62
N ILE A 4 -11.69 -35.89 -5.29
CA ILE A 4 -12.46 -35.11 -4.33
C ILE A 4 -12.08 -33.64 -4.47
N ALA A 5 -13.06 -32.81 -4.85
CA ALA A 5 -12.99 -31.37 -4.71
C ALA A 5 -13.05 -31.01 -3.22
N HIS A 6 -11.90 -30.82 -2.58
CA HIS A 6 -11.85 -30.25 -1.25
C HIS A 6 -12.12 -28.74 -1.32
N SER A 7 -13.40 -28.40 -1.15
CA SER A 7 -13.87 -27.08 -0.74
C SER A 7 -13.15 -26.66 0.56
N LEU A 8 -12.15 -25.79 0.43
CA LEU A 8 -11.55 -25.09 1.56
C LEU A 8 -12.43 -23.90 1.91
N ARG A 9 -13.15 -24.04 3.04
CA ARG A 9 -14.05 -23.04 3.61
C ARG A 9 -13.33 -21.71 3.90
N PRO A 10 -14.05 -20.56 3.87
CA PRO A 10 -13.51 -19.21 4.13
C PRO A 10 -12.85 -19.01 5.52
N ALA A 11 -12.94 -19.97 6.44
CA ALA A 11 -12.31 -19.91 7.76
C ALA A 11 -10.77 -19.95 7.71
N ASN A 12 -10.16 -20.57 6.69
CA ASN A 12 -8.71 -20.80 6.66
C ASN A 12 -7.91 -19.54 6.27
N LEU A 13 -8.52 -18.59 5.55
CA LEU A 13 -7.86 -17.35 5.13
C LEU A 13 -7.65 -16.35 6.28
N ARG A 14 -8.55 -16.35 7.28
CA ARG A 14 -8.39 -15.54 8.50
C ARG A 14 -7.19 -16.02 9.33
N ALA A 15 -7.00 -17.33 9.44
CA ALA A 15 -5.88 -17.92 10.17
C ALA A 15 -4.53 -17.66 9.46
N LEU A 16 -4.48 -17.78 8.13
CA LEU A 16 -3.28 -17.46 7.34
C LEU A 16 -2.83 -16.01 7.53
N TRP A 17 -3.77 -15.07 7.61
CA TRP A 17 -3.46 -13.64 7.77
C TRP A 17 -2.86 -13.31 9.15
N LEU A 18 -3.36 -13.92 10.23
CA LEU A 18 -2.81 -13.71 11.57
C LEU A 18 -1.40 -14.30 11.74
N HIS A 19 -1.10 -15.41 11.08
CA HIS A 19 0.21 -16.05 11.14
C HIS A 19 1.29 -15.33 10.31
N ALA A 20 0.95 -14.82 9.14
CA ALA A 20 1.92 -14.23 8.22
C ALA A 20 2.36 -12.79 8.59
N ARG A 21 1.61 -12.06 9.44
CA ARG A 21 1.96 -10.70 9.89
C ARG A 21 3.15 -10.62 10.86
N ARG A 22 3.76 -11.73 11.27
CA ARG A 22 4.78 -11.76 12.35
C ARG A 22 6.23 -11.49 11.93
N ALA A 23 6.55 -11.32 10.64
CA ALA A 23 7.95 -11.31 10.21
C ALA A 23 8.30 -10.23 9.17
N VAL A 24 8.39 -8.96 9.57
CA VAL A 24 9.24 -7.98 8.84
C VAL A 24 9.87 -7.00 9.83
N ARG A 25 11.19 -7.14 10.06
CA ARG A 25 12.02 -6.15 10.77
C ARG A 25 13.14 -5.66 9.85
N HIS A 26 13.37 -4.35 9.93
CA HIS A 26 14.54 -3.55 9.56
C HIS A 26 15.01 -3.53 8.09
N TRP A 27 14.71 -2.43 7.41
CA TRP A 27 15.63 -1.85 6.42
C TRP A 27 16.10 -0.49 6.93
N SER A 28 17.34 -0.48 7.44
CA SER A 28 18.07 0.70 7.86
C SER A 28 18.66 1.44 6.66
N ARG A 29 18.51 2.75 6.66
CA ARG A 29 19.15 3.71 5.74
C ARG A 29 20.67 3.51 5.79
N ARG A 30 21.32 3.38 4.62
CA ARG A 30 22.76 3.62 4.50
C ARG A 30 22.96 5.09 4.13
N ALA A 31 23.40 5.89 5.09
CA ALA A 31 24.01 7.19 4.81
C ALA A 31 25.51 6.94 4.59
N LEU A 32 26.00 7.29 3.40
CA LEU A 32 27.43 7.42 3.16
C LEU A 32 27.80 8.89 3.33
N SER A 33 28.65 9.14 4.33
CA SER A 33 29.39 10.38 4.52
C SER A 33 30.73 10.28 3.80
N VAL A 34 31.06 11.25 2.94
CA VAL A 34 32.45 11.60 2.59
C VAL A 34 32.53 13.12 2.56
N GLY A 35 33.47 13.67 3.33
CA GLY A 35 33.66 15.10 3.53
C GLY A 35 34.48 15.79 2.44
N GLY A 36 34.54 17.12 2.53
CA GLY A 36 35.40 17.99 1.73
C GLY A 36 34.91 19.43 1.76
N VAL A 37 35.68 20.31 2.41
CA VAL A 37 35.40 21.72 2.73
C VAL A 37 35.50 22.65 1.52
N ALA A 38 34.61 23.65 1.41
CA ALA A 38 34.93 24.98 0.87
C ALA A 38 33.92 26.04 1.34
N VAL A 39 34.45 27.16 1.83
CA VAL A 39 33.77 28.33 2.40
C VAL A 39 33.30 29.27 1.29
N SER A 40 32.04 29.72 1.34
CA SER A 40 31.56 30.98 0.74
C SER A 40 30.35 31.50 1.51
N LEU A 41 30.51 32.66 2.14
CA LEU A 41 29.49 33.39 2.89
C LEU A 41 28.49 34.03 1.90
N GLY A 42 27.33 33.42 1.74
CA GLY A 42 26.19 33.98 1.02
C GLY A 42 24.95 33.88 1.89
N LEU A 43 24.25 34.99 2.09
CA LEU A 43 22.99 35.07 2.85
C LEU A 43 21.95 34.14 2.22
N ILE A 44 21.84 32.91 2.73
CA ILE A 44 20.78 31.98 2.34
C ILE A 44 19.56 32.35 3.16
N CYS A 45 18.63 33.09 2.53
CA CYS A 45 17.26 33.19 3.00
C CYS A 45 16.70 31.77 3.14
N SER A 46 16.70 31.28 4.37
CA SER A 46 16.08 30.01 4.73
C SER A 46 14.57 30.21 4.62
N ALA A 47 14.05 30.11 3.39
CA ALA A 47 12.65 29.85 3.17
C ALA A 47 12.40 28.45 3.75
N GLY A 48 12.04 28.41 5.03
CA GLY A 48 11.54 27.21 5.66
C GLY A 48 10.31 26.79 4.88
N THR A 49 10.45 25.80 4.01
CA THR A 49 9.33 25.01 3.53
C THR A 49 8.74 24.37 4.76
N ALA A 50 7.71 25.02 5.32
CA ALA A 50 6.86 24.39 6.32
C ALA A 50 6.47 23.03 5.74
N PRO A 51 6.65 21.92 6.48
CA PRO A 51 6.25 20.62 5.99
C PRO A 51 4.79 20.73 5.61
N ALA A 52 4.46 20.44 4.34
CA ALA A 52 3.09 20.47 3.87
C ALA A 52 2.24 19.69 4.88
N ALA A 53 1.23 20.37 5.42
CA ALA A 53 0.31 19.78 6.39
C ALA A 53 -0.15 18.42 5.83
N ALA A 54 -0.19 17.40 6.68
CA ALA A 54 -0.69 16.10 6.23
C ALA A 54 -2.12 16.30 5.74
N ALA A 55 -2.41 15.87 4.52
CA ALA A 55 -3.73 16.05 3.94
C ALA A 55 -4.80 15.48 4.88
N THR A 56 -5.83 16.26 5.16
CA THR A 56 -6.99 15.78 5.91
C THR A 56 -7.82 14.86 5.02
N LEU A 57 -8.69 14.05 5.65
CA LEU A 57 -9.59 13.19 4.88
C LEU A 57 -10.57 14.03 4.05
N GLU A 58 -11.02 15.15 4.61
CA GLU A 58 -11.86 16.13 3.97
C GLU A 58 -11.16 16.75 2.76
N GLU A 59 -9.89 17.14 2.87
CA GLU A 59 -9.09 17.69 1.75
C GLU A 59 -8.93 16.67 0.62
N LEU A 60 -8.60 15.41 0.96
CA LEU A 60 -8.53 14.32 -0.02
C LEU A 60 -9.87 14.14 -0.74
N ARG A 61 -10.99 14.17 -0.01
CA ARG A 61 -12.33 14.04 -0.59
C ARG A 61 -12.76 15.27 -1.36
N ALA A 62 -12.28 16.46 -1.01
CA ALA A 62 -12.65 17.71 -1.65
C ALA A 62 -11.84 17.97 -2.94
N ASP A 63 -10.62 17.45 -3.08
CA ASP A 63 -9.76 17.74 -4.25
C ASP A 63 -10.37 17.21 -5.57
N PRO A 64 -10.88 18.09 -6.47
CA PRO A 64 -11.52 17.65 -7.70
C PRO A 64 -10.53 17.13 -8.75
N LYS A 65 -9.23 17.38 -8.56
CA LYS A 65 -8.14 16.97 -9.47
C LYS A 65 -7.37 15.77 -8.94
N LEU A 66 -7.88 15.09 -7.92
CA LEU A 66 -7.21 13.96 -7.30
C LEU A 66 -7.18 12.75 -8.25
N THR A 67 -6.00 12.47 -8.80
CA THR A 67 -5.70 11.26 -9.56
C THR A 67 -5.05 10.21 -8.67
N PRO A 68 -4.99 8.92 -9.08
CA PRO A 68 -4.29 7.88 -8.33
C PRO A 68 -2.82 8.21 -8.08
N GLU A 69 -2.15 8.81 -9.07
CA GLU A 69 -0.76 9.29 -8.99
C GLU A 69 -0.61 10.42 -7.96
N ARG A 70 -1.46 11.46 -8.04
CA ARG A 70 -1.45 12.55 -7.05
C ARG A 70 -1.76 12.05 -5.65
N PHE A 71 -2.69 11.10 -5.53
CA PHE A 71 -3.06 10.50 -4.25
C PHE A 71 -1.85 9.87 -3.57
N ILE A 72 -1.14 8.93 -4.23
CA ILE A 72 -0.01 8.24 -3.59
C ILE A 72 1.14 9.21 -3.25
N GLN A 73 1.36 10.24 -4.06
CA GLN A 73 2.39 11.26 -3.82
C GLN A 73 2.16 12.06 -2.53
N GLN A 74 0.91 12.23 -2.07
CA GLN A 74 0.63 12.91 -0.79
C GLN A 74 1.20 12.16 0.43
N PHE A 75 1.53 10.87 0.26
CA PHE A 75 2.04 10.02 1.32
C PHE A 75 3.57 9.84 1.25
N ALA A 76 4.28 10.56 0.37
CA ALA A 76 5.73 10.40 0.18
C ALA A 76 6.52 10.45 1.51
N ASP A 77 6.13 11.33 2.42
CA ASP A 77 6.79 11.53 3.72
C ASP A 77 6.21 10.67 4.87
N PHE A 78 5.20 9.84 4.60
CA PHE A 78 4.62 8.99 5.65
C PHE A 78 5.60 7.88 6.03
N LYS A 79 5.62 7.48 7.30
CA LYS A 79 6.47 6.40 7.81
C LYS A 79 5.73 5.06 7.74
N PHE A 80 6.48 3.98 7.53
CA PHE A 80 5.92 2.63 7.70
C PHE A 80 5.82 2.30 9.19
N SER A 81 4.67 1.81 9.63
CA SER A 81 4.37 1.41 11.01
C SER A 81 3.37 0.26 11.00
N LEU A 82 3.85 -0.96 11.27
CA LEU A 82 3.02 -2.16 11.23
C LEU A 82 1.91 -2.14 12.29
N GLY A 83 0.66 -2.30 11.86
CA GLY A 83 -0.50 -2.40 12.73
C GLY A 83 -1.01 -3.83 12.91
N ARG A 84 -1.91 -4.05 13.89
CA ARG A 84 -2.68 -5.30 14.02
C ARG A 84 -4.00 -5.26 13.26
N SER A 85 -4.51 -4.07 13.01
CA SER A 85 -5.80 -3.80 12.37
C SER A 85 -5.67 -2.55 11.52
N VAL A 86 -6.51 -2.44 10.49
CA VAL A 86 -6.64 -1.22 9.68
C VAL A 86 -7.08 -0.08 10.60
N ARG A 87 -6.32 1.00 10.61
CA ARG A 87 -6.61 2.23 11.35
C ARG A 87 -7.78 2.96 10.68
N LYS A 88 -8.48 3.77 11.46
CA LYS A 88 -9.39 4.76 10.89
C LYS A 88 -8.59 5.73 10.01
N PRO A 89 -9.13 6.18 8.85
CA PRO A 89 -8.48 7.14 7.98
C PRO A 89 -7.82 8.33 8.69
N GLU A 90 -8.55 8.97 9.61
CA GLU A 90 -8.10 10.16 10.34
C GLU A 90 -6.91 9.83 11.25
N ALA A 91 -6.89 8.64 11.85
CA ALA A 91 -5.78 8.18 12.69
C ALA A 91 -4.53 7.85 11.86
N PHE A 92 -4.69 7.29 10.66
CA PHE A 92 -3.57 7.07 9.74
C PHE A 92 -2.97 8.38 9.23
N LEU A 93 -3.81 9.33 8.81
CA LEU A 93 -3.42 10.65 8.30
C LEU A 93 -2.73 11.49 9.38
N SER A 94 -3.33 11.59 10.57
CA SER A 94 -2.76 12.36 11.69
C SER A 94 -1.42 11.80 12.18
N ALA A 95 -1.28 10.47 12.24
CA ALA A 95 -0.03 9.84 12.65
C ALA A 95 1.09 9.99 11.61
N ARG A 96 0.77 10.34 10.35
CA ARG A 96 1.68 10.28 9.19
C ARG A 96 2.44 8.94 9.13
N ALA A 97 1.79 7.86 9.57
CA ALA A 97 2.40 6.56 9.69
C ALA A 97 1.35 5.45 9.71
N GLY A 98 1.66 4.32 9.06
CA GLY A 98 0.79 3.15 9.01
C GLY A 98 1.40 2.04 8.14
N ASP A 99 0.61 1.03 7.81
CA ASP A 99 1.04 -0.09 6.97
C ASP A 99 0.32 -0.11 5.60
N CYS A 100 0.58 -1.16 4.83
CA CYS A 100 -0.01 -1.34 3.51
C CYS A 100 -1.54 -1.48 3.54
N ASP A 101 -2.12 -2.03 4.61
CA ASP A 101 -3.57 -2.18 4.71
C ASP A 101 -4.25 -0.84 5.01
N ASP A 102 -3.65 -0.02 5.89
CA ASP A 102 -4.13 1.34 6.19
C ASP A 102 -4.22 2.17 4.91
N PHE A 103 -3.12 2.21 4.16
CA PHE A 103 -3.01 2.99 2.93
C PHE A 103 -3.93 2.46 1.83
N ALA A 104 -3.90 1.15 1.52
CA ALA A 104 -4.67 0.61 0.41
C ALA A 104 -6.17 0.76 0.64
N THR A 105 -6.64 0.58 1.88
CA THR A 105 -8.04 0.78 2.24
C THR A 105 -8.45 2.24 2.08
N LEU A 106 -7.65 3.19 2.58
CA LEU A 106 -7.91 4.62 2.38
C LEU A 106 -7.94 4.98 0.89
N ALA A 107 -6.98 4.48 0.11
CA ALA A 107 -6.92 4.71 -1.33
C ALA A 107 -8.19 4.22 -2.03
N ALA A 108 -8.62 2.98 -1.74
CA ALA A 108 -9.81 2.42 -2.34
C ALA A 108 -11.08 3.22 -1.99
N ASP A 109 -11.19 3.71 -0.75
CA ASP A 109 -12.35 4.49 -0.34
C ASP A 109 -12.39 5.88 -1.00
N VAL A 110 -11.27 6.61 -0.97
CA VAL A 110 -11.18 7.95 -1.56
C VAL A 110 -11.32 7.89 -3.08
N LEU A 111 -10.59 7.00 -3.76
CA LEU A 111 -10.63 6.93 -5.23
C LEU A 111 -11.99 6.47 -5.74
N ARG A 112 -12.70 5.59 -5.03
CA ARG A 112 -14.07 5.21 -5.39
C ARG A 112 -15.03 6.39 -5.35
N GLN A 113 -14.89 7.28 -4.37
CA GLN A 113 -15.69 8.52 -4.30
C GLN A 113 -15.36 9.48 -5.46
N LYS A 114 -14.18 9.34 -6.07
CA LYS A 114 -13.74 10.07 -7.27
C LYS A 114 -14.14 9.41 -8.59
N GLY A 115 -14.93 8.33 -8.54
CA GLY A 115 -15.41 7.64 -9.74
C GLY A 115 -14.44 6.62 -10.35
N TYR A 116 -13.32 6.33 -9.67
CA TYR A 116 -12.45 5.23 -10.06
C TYR A 116 -13.01 3.88 -9.59
N THR A 117 -12.47 2.80 -10.15
CA THR A 117 -12.84 1.41 -9.82
C THR A 117 -11.69 0.70 -9.10
N PRO A 118 -11.47 0.97 -7.79
CA PRO A 118 -10.38 0.37 -7.06
C PRO A 118 -10.72 -1.04 -6.54
N ARG A 119 -9.72 -1.93 -6.59
CA ARG A 119 -9.74 -3.30 -6.08
C ARG A 119 -8.64 -3.48 -5.03
N LEU A 120 -9.02 -3.96 -3.84
CA LEU A 120 -8.04 -4.30 -2.81
C LEU A 120 -7.53 -5.71 -3.06
N VAL A 121 -6.21 -5.85 -3.16
CA VAL A 121 -5.55 -7.13 -3.47
C VAL A 121 -4.56 -7.45 -2.36
N ALA A 122 -4.76 -8.59 -1.69
CA ALA A 122 -3.83 -9.15 -0.71
C ALA A 122 -2.99 -10.24 -1.36
N VAL A 123 -1.67 -10.10 -1.30
CA VAL A 123 -0.70 -11.08 -1.80
C VAL A 123 -0.07 -11.78 -0.61
N PHE A 124 -0.20 -13.10 -0.56
CA PHE A 124 0.31 -13.94 0.50
C PHE A 124 1.64 -14.58 0.06
N MET A 125 2.69 -14.29 0.82
CA MET A 125 4.05 -14.78 0.63
C MET A 125 4.49 -15.60 1.85
N PRO A 126 5.57 -16.39 1.79
CA PRO A 126 6.03 -17.24 2.89
C PRO A 126 6.15 -16.55 4.26
N HIS A 127 6.58 -15.28 4.28
CA HIS A 127 6.88 -14.54 5.51
C HIS A 127 6.19 -13.18 5.58
N ALA A 128 5.29 -12.88 4.64
CA ALA A 128 4.64 -11.58 4.55
C ALA A 128 3.27 -11.69 3.89
N VAL A 129 2.39 -10.76 4.25
CA VAL A 129 1.20 -10.42 3.47
C VAL A 129 1.33 -8.96 3.10
N HIS A 130 1.13 -8.65 1.83
CA HIS A 130 1.17 -7.29 1.34
C HIS A 130 -0.14 -6.94 0.66
N VAL A 131 -0.65 -5.74 0.93
CA VAL A 131 -1.91 -5.25 0.36
C VAL A 131 -1.63 -4.07 -0.56
N VAL A 132 -2.20 -4.12 -1.76
CA VAL A 132 -2.15 -3.04 -2.75
C VAL A 132 -3.56 -2.62 -3.17
N CYS A 133 -3.68 -1.40 -3.69
CA CYS A 133 -4.92 -0.92 -4.30
C CYS A 133 -4.73 -0.84 -5.82
N TYR A 134 -5.32 -1.77 -6.57
CA TYR A 134 -5.35 -1.71 -8.03
C TYR A 134 -6.45 -0.76 -8.50
N VAL A 135 -6.19 0.04 -9.54
CA VAL A 135 -7.14 0.98 -10.14
C VAL A 135 -7.30 0.64 -11.62
N ALA A 136 -8.52 0.30 -12.03
CA ALA A 136 -8.79 -0.22 -13.37
C ALA A 136 -8.51 0.80 -14.48
N GLU A 137 -8.88 2.06 -14.24
CA GLU A 137 -8.80 3.14 -15.23
C GLU A 137 -7.36 3.46 -15.61
N THR A 138 -6.43 3.35 -14.66
CA THR A 138 -4.99 3.59 -14.87
C THR A 138 -4.20 2.31 -15.12
N LYS A 139 -4.85 1.14 -15.14
CA LYS A 139 -4.23 -0.19 -15.30
C LYS A 139 -2.97 -0.34 -14.44
N SER A 140 -3.08 0.07 -13.18
CA SER A 140 -1.94 0.12 -12.26
C SER A 140 -2.37 -0.07 -10.83
N TYR A 141 -1.44 -0.44 -9.96
CA TYR A 141 -1.67 -0.50 -8.53
C TYR A 141 -0.83 0.52 -7.75
N LEU A 142 -1.41 0.99 -6.65
CA LEU A 142 -0.77 1.81 -5.64
C LEU A 142 -0.21 0.88 -4.57
N ASP A 143 1.09 1.02 -4.32
CA ASP A 143 1.81 0.31 -3.28
C ASP A 143 2.40 1.31 -2.29
N PHE A 144 2.00 1.21 -1.02
CA PHE A 144 2.49 2.10 0.01
C PHE A 144 4.02 2.09 0.11
N ASN A 145 4.69 0.96 -0.16
CA ASN A 145 6.16 0.87 -0.13
C ASN A 145 6.84 1.66 -1.26
N ARG A 146 6.08 2.08 -2.27
CA ARG A 146 6.56 2.88 -3.41
C ARG A 146 6.22 4.37 -3.32
N ARG A 147 5.51 4.80 -2.26
CA ARG A 147 4.98 6.17 -2.12
C ARG A 147 5.98 7.31 -2.28
N ALA A 148 7.26 7.08 -1.98
CA ALA A 148 8.32 8.07 -2.06
C ALA A 148 9.12 8.01 -3.38
N GLN A 149 8.73 7.15 -4.33
CA GLN A 149 9.42 7.02 -5.61
C GLN A 149 8.91 8.05 -6.62
N ALA A 150 9.76 8.44 -7.58
CA ALA A 150 9.40 9.39 -8.63
C ALA A 150 8.28 8.88 -9.57
N ALA A 151 8.20 7.57 -9.76
CA ALA A 151 7.13 6.87 -10.49
C ALA A 151 6.52 5.79 -9.57
N PRO A 152 5.61 6.16 -8.66
CA PRO A 152 5.10 5.31 -7.60
C PRO A 152 4.08 4.27 -8.09
N LEU A 153 3.30 4.57 -9.14
CA LEU A 153 2.35 3.62 -9.74
C LEU A 153 3.07 2.46 -10.44
N VAL A 154 2.53 1.25 -10.30
CA VAL A 154 3.03 0.07 -11.00
C VAL A 154 2.00 -0.44 -11.98
N SER A 155 2.34 -0.44 -13.26
CA SER A 155 1.48 -0.96 -14.32
C SER A 155 1.20 -2.46 -14.16
N SER A 156 -0.04 -2.86 -14.41
CA SER A 156 -0.49 -4.25 -14.39
C SER A 156 -1.72 -4.44 -15.28
N ASN A 157 -1.86 -5.60 -15.90
CA ASN A 157 -3.03 -5.97 -16.68
C ASN A 157 -4.29 -6.20 -15.82
N GLY A 158 -4.18 -6.18 -14.48
CA GLY A 158 -5.29 -6.34 -13.55
C GLY A 158 -5.61 -7.79 -13.17
N GLU A 159 -4.92 -8.77 -13.74
CA GLU A 159 -5.02 -10.16 -13.33
C GLU A 159 -4.36 -10.36 -11.96
N LEU A 160 -4.99 -11.17 -11.09
CA LEU A 160 -4.50 -11.32 -9.72
C LEU A 160 -3.11 -11.96 -9.69
N ALA A 161 -2.88 -13.02 -10.46
CA ALA A 161 -1.55 -13.62 -10.61
C ALA A 161 -0.48 -12.63 -11.11
N ASN A 162 -0.81 -11.72 -12.04
CA ASN A 162 0.13 -10.70 -12.52
C ASN A 162 0.51 -9.70 -11.42
N ILE A 163 -0.50 -9.20 -10.69
CA ILE A 163 -0.28 -8.32 -9.53
C ILE A 163 0.55 -9.05 -8.47
N ALA A 164 0.21 -10.30 -8.16
CA ALA A 164 0.91 -11.12 -7.17
C ALA A 164 2.38 -11.34 -7.52
N ALA A 165 2.68 -11.71 -8.77
CA ALA A 165 4.05 -11.90 -9.25
C ALA A 165 4.85 -10.59 -9.18
N SER A 166 4.25 -9.47 -9.58
CA SER A 166 4.89 -8.14 -9.53
C SER A 166 5.20 -7.72 -8.09
N VAL A 167 4.23 -7.89 -7.18
CA VAL A 167 4.41 -7.61 -5.74
C VAL A 167 5.47 -8.53 -5.15
N ALA A 168 5.36 -9.85 -5.32
CA ALA A 168 6.29 -10.81 -4.72
C ALA A 168 7.75 -10.58 -5.19
N LYS A 169 7.94 -10.21 -6.45
CA LYS A 169 9.24 -9.79 -6.98
C LYS A 169 9.83 -8.60 -6.23
N SER A 170 9.02 -7.62 -5.82
CA SER A 170 9.50 -6.46 -5.04
C SER A 170 9.97 -6.85 -3.63
N PHE A 171 9.41 -7.94 -3.08
CA PHE A 171 9.81 -8.55 -1.82
C PHE A 171 10.91 -9.61 -1.96
N ARG A 172 11.39 -9.89 -3.18
CA ARG A 172 12.34 -10.98 -3.49
C ARG A 172 11.85 -12.34 -2.95
N ALA A 173 10.56 -12.60 -3.12
CA ALA A 173 9.91 -13.82 -2.67
C ALA A 173 9.00 -14.39 -3.77
N ASP A 174 8.58 -15.64 -3.59
CA ASP A 174 7.46 -16.22 -4.32
C ASP A 174 6.14 -15.89 -3.63
N TRP A 175 5.05 -15.84 -4.40
CA TRP A 175 3.70 -15.77 -3.83
C TRP A 175 3.11 -17.19 -3.74
N ARG A 176 2.23 -17.39 -2.76
CA ARG A 176 1.51 -18.66 -2.51
C ARG A 176 0.05 -18.56 -2.93
N SER A 177 -0.55 -17.42 -2.61
CA SER A 177 -1.91 -17.10 -3.00
C SER A 177 -2.09 -15.60 -3.10
N VAL A 178 -3.14 -15.21 -3.81
CA VAL A 178 -3.55 -13.82 -3.96
C VAL A 178 -5.07 -13.76 -3.86
N SER A 179 -5.57 -12.75 -3.18
CA SER A 179 -7.01 -12.57 -3.00
C SER A 179 -7.42 -11.13 -3.25
N GLU A 180 -8.46 -10.96 -4.04
CA GLU A 180 -9.25 -9.73 -4.04
C GLU A 180 -10.20 -9.72 -2.85
N PHE A 181 -10.35 -8.57 -2.19
CA PHE A 181 -11.26 -8.42 -1.08
C PHE A 181 -11.96 -7.07 -1.07
N THR A 182 -13.04 -7.00 -0.30
CA THR A 182 -13.68 -5.76 0.12
C THR A 182 -13.40 -5.51 1.59
N PHE A 183 -13.31 -4.24 1.97
CA PHE A 183 -13.21 -3.81 3.35
C PHE A 183 -14.30 -2.79 3.63
N ARG A 184 -15.23 -3.12 4.53
CA ARG A 184 -16.35 -2.25 4.90
C ARG A 184 -16.59 -2.37 6.40
N ASN A 185 -16.75 -1.25 7.09
CA ASN A 185 -17.04 -1.21 8.53
C ASN A 185 -16.09 -2.08 9.36
N GLY A 186 -14.78 -2.00 9.08
CA GLY A 186 -13.77 -2.81 9.78
C GLY A 186 -13.74 -4.29 9.39
N THR A 187 -14.63 -4.73 8.50
CA THR A 187 -14.79 -6.13 8.12
C THR A 187 -14.23 -6.39 6.73
N ARG A 188 -13.39 -7.41 6.63
CA ARG A 188 -12.86 -7.92 5.36
C ARG A 188 -13.71 -9.07 4.84
N SER A 189 -14.05 -9.03 3.54
CA SER A 189 -14.66 -10.15 2.82
C SER A 189 -13.90 -10.42 1.52
N PHE A 190 -13.42 -11.65 1.34
CA PHE A 190 -12.74 -12.06 0.11
C PHE A 190 -13.76 -12.28 -1.02
N VAL A 191 -13.41 -11.81 -2.21
CA VAL A 191 -14.25 -11.87 -3.42
C VAL A 191 -13.77 -12.98 -4.34
N LYS A 192 -12.47 -12.99 -4.64
CA LYS A 192 -11.83 -13.95 -5.54
C LYS A 192 -10.45 -14.29 -4.99
N SER A 193 -10.01 -15.53 -5.18
CA SER A 193 -8.64 -15.96 -4.84
C SER A 193 -8.05 -16.84 -5.94
N GLU A 194 -6.73 -16.74 -6.09
CA GLU A 194 -5.91 -17.58 -6.96
C GLU A 194 -4.72 -18.11 -6.14
N PHE A 195 -4.20 -19.27 -6.53
CA PHE A 195 -3.13 -20.00 -5.84
C PHE A 195 -2.02 -20.33 -6.84
N HIS A 196 -0.77 -20.34 -6.35
CA HIS A 196 0.44 -20.66 -7.13
C HIS A 196 1.07 -21.95 -6.62
#